data_AF-A0A2I1K7C1-F1
#
_entry.id   AF-A0A2I1K7C1-F1
#
_cell.length_a   1.000
_cell.length_b   1.000
_cell.length_c   1.000
_cell.angle_alpha   90.00
_cell.angle_beta   90.00
_cell.angle_gamma   90.00
#
_symmetry.space_group_name_H-M   'P 1'
#
loop_
_entity.id
_entity.type
_entity.pdbx_description
1 polymer ?
#
loop_
_entity_poly.entity_id
_entity_poly.type
_entity_poly.pdbx_seq_one_letter_code
_entity_poly.pdbx_strand_id
1 'polypeptide(L)' 'MKEDLYKKADLLFDKFKDYIVLDFSRTNGRNYYLSKDAPQEAIDAEREYMSFAPDLEPIR' A
#
# COMPACT_ATOMS: atom_id res chain seq x y z
N MET A 1 -11.52 -10.42 12.99
CA MET A 1 -10.17 -11.02 12.82
C MET A 1 -9.64 -11.01 11.39
N LYS A 2 -10.44 -11.11 10.30
CA LYS A 2 -9.98 -10.77 8.92
C LYS A 2 -10.61 -9.47 8.40
N GLU A 3 -11.89 -9.22 8.68
CA GLU A 3 -12.56 -7.96 8.35
C GLU A 3 -11.83 -6.71 8.90
N ASP A 4 -11.20 -6.84 10.08
CA ASP A 4 -10.45 -5.74 10.70
C ASP A 4 -9.17 -5.41 9.93
N LEU A 5 -8.51 -6.42 9.34
CA LEU A 5 -7.32 -6.21 8.51
C LEU A 5 -7.66 -5.55 7.18
N TYR A 6 -8.76 -5.95 6.53
CA TYR A 6 -9.23 -5.29 5.31
C TYR A 6 -9.63 -3.82 5.56
N LYS A 7 -10.38 -3.55 6.62
CA LYS A 7 -10.71 -2.16 7.01
C LYS A 7 -9.46 -1.32 7.28
N LYS A 8 -8.48 -1.92 7.96
CA LYS A 8 -7.18 -1.26 8.20
C LYS A 8 -6.43 -1.01 6.89
N ALA A 9 -6.43 -1.98 5.98
CA ALA A 9 -5.82 -1.87 4.66
C ALA A 9 -6.42 -0.69 3.88
N ASP A 10 -7.75 -0.57 3.84
CA ASP A 10 -8.46 0.51 3.16
C ASP A 10 -8.09 1.87 3.75
N LEU A 11 -8.12 2.00 5.09
CA LEU A 11 -7.76 3.23 5.79
C LEU A 11 -6.32 3.66 5.54
N LEU A 12 -5.37 2.71 5.46
CA LEU A 12 -3.98 3.02 5.15
C LEU A 12 -3.82 3.35 3.66
N PHE A 13 -4.46 2.60 2.77
CA PHE A 13 -4.41 2.83 1.33
C PHE A 13 -4.92 4.22 0.97
N ASP A 14 -6.02 4.67 1.59
CA ASP A 14 -6.56 6.02 1.41
C ASP A 14 -5.56 7.13 1.75
N LYS A 15 -4.62 6.90 2.67
CA LYS A 15 -3.59 7.88 3.04
C LYS A 15 -2.48 8.04 2.02
N PHE A 16 -2.21 7.01 1.21
CA PHE A 16 -1.08 7.03 0.27
C PHE A 16 -1.48 6.92 -1.21
N LYS A 17 -2.73 6.57 -1.53
CA LYS A 17 -3.20 6.34 -2.91
C LYS A 17 -2.94 7.50 -3.88
N ASP A 18 -3.10 8.73 -3.40
CA ASP A 18 -2.93 9.94 -4.23
C ASP A 18 -1.46 10.22 -4.58
N TYR A 19 -0.53 9.55 -3.92
CA TYR A 19 0.90 9.66 -4.16
C TYR A 19 1.46 8.46 -4.95
N ILE A 20 0.62 7.47 -5.31
CA ILE A 20 1.05 6.30 -6.08
C ILE A 20 1.42 6.72 -7.51
N VAL A 21 2.64 6.38 -7.91
CA VAL A 21 3.08 6.40 -9.30
C VAL A 21 3.27 4.96 -9.76
N LEU A 22 2.49 4.56 -10.76
CA LEU A 22 2.57 3.23 -11.35
C LEU A 22 3.84 3.08 -12.19
N ASP A 23 4.54 1.97 -11.97
CA ASP A 23 5.77 1.60 -12.67
C ASP A 23 5.72 0.13 -13.07
N PHE A 24 5.29 -0.10 -14.30
CA PHE A 24 5.15 -1.43 -14.89
C PHE A 24 6.49 -2.05 -15.33
N SER A 25 7.59 -1.32 -15.23
CA SER A 25 8.92 -1.88 -15.51
C SER A 25 9.44 -2.74 -14.35
N ARG A 26 8.84 -2.60 -13.16
CA ARG A 26 9.22 -3.37 -11.95
C ARG A 26 8.68 -4.80 -12.02
N THR A 27 9.52 -5.73 -11.61
CA THR A 27 9.22 -7.18 -11.59
C THR A 27 9.23 -7.78 -10.18
N ASN A 28 9.44 -6.96 -9.15
CA ASN A 28 9.58 -7.38 -7.76
C ASN A 28 8.22 -7.57 -7.04
N GLY A 29 7.13 -7.73 -7.78
CA GLY A 29 5.77 -7.82 -7.22
C GLY A 29 5.19 -6.48 -6.76
N ARG A 30 5.92 -5.37 -6.93
CA ARG A 30 5.47 -4.01 -6.58
C ARG A 30 5.59 -3.08 -7.78
N ASN A 31 4.46 -2.89 -8.46
CA ASN A 31 4.39 -2.11 -9.70
C ASN A 31 4.12 -0.62 -9.43
N TYR A 32 4.56 -0.10 -8.28
CA TYR A 32 4.40 1.30 -7.93
C TYR A 32 5.49 1.79 -6.98
N TYR A 33 5.65 3.10 -6.93
CA TYR A 33 6.39 3.83 -5.91
C TYR A 33 5.57 5.05 -5.47
N LEU A 34 5.89 5.63 -4.30
CA LEU A 34 5.29 6.91 -3.91
C LEU A 34 6.04 8.06 -4.57
N SER A 35 5.31 9.09 -5.00
CA SER A 35 5.88 10.30 -5.57
C SER A 35 6.89 10.93 -4.60
N LYS A 36 7.87 11.64 -5.15
CA LYS A 36 8.93 12.31 -4.35
C LYS A 36 8.37 13.37 -3.37
N ASP A 37 7.15 13.84 -3.62
CA ASP A 37 6.47 14.88 -2.83
C ASP A 37 5.50 14.27 -1.80
N ALA A 38 5.50 12.94 -1.65
CA ALA A 38 4.66 12.25 -0.68
C ALA A 38 5.01 12.68 0.75
N PRO A 39 4.02 13.08 1.58
CA PRO A 39 4.26 13.43 2.96
C PRO A 39 4.67 12.20 3.78
N GLN A 40 5.34 12.44 4.92
CA GLN A 40 5.79 11.37 5.81
C GLN A 40 4.63 10.45 6.25
N GLU A 41 3.41 10.99 6.42
CA GLU A 41 2.21 10.19 6.74
C GLU A 41 1.88 9.15 5.66
N ALA A 42 2.00 9.49 4.37
CA ALA A 42 1.76 8.56 3.28
C ALA A 42 2.84 7.47 3.23
N ILE A 43 4.10 7.84 3.50
CA ILE A 43 5.23 6.91 3.56
C ILE A 43 5.04 5.91 4.72
N ASP A 44 4.67 6.40 5.90
CA ASP A 44 4.44 5.55 7.07
C ASP A 44 3.22 4.64 6.86
N ALA A 45 2.15 5.15 6.24
CA ALA A 45 0.95 4.38 5.93
C ALA A 45 1.24 3.26 4.92
N GLU A 46 2.01 3.54 3.87
CA GLU A 46 2.45 2.51 2.91
C GLU A 46 3.32 1.45 3.60
N ARG A 47 4.30 1.86 4.40
CA ARG A 47 5.16 0.92 5.15
C ARG A 47 4.33 0.01 6.05
N GLU A 48 3.34 0.57 6.76
CA GLU A 48 2.44 -0.20 7.61
C GLU A 48 1.56 -1.13 6.77
N TYR A 49 0.95 -0.65 5.70
CA TYR A 49 0.16 -1.47 4.77
C TYR A 49 0.97 -2.67 4.27
N MET A 50 2.19 -2.43 3.80
CA MET A 50 3.07 -3.47 3.25
C MET A 50 3.53 -4.49 4.30
N SER A 51 3.49 -4.15 5.59
CA SER A 51 3.87 -5.07 6.66
C SER A 51 2.90 -6.25 6.84
N PHE A 52 1.64 -6.09 6.42
CA PHE A 52 0.60 -7.11 6.53
C PHE A 52 -0.15 -7.38 5.22
N ALA A 53 0.12 -6.62 4.14
CA ALA A 53 -0.47 -6.86 2.83
C ALA A 53 -0.35 -8.31 2.33
N PRO A 54 0.76 -9.06 2.57
CA PRO A 54 0.84 -10.48 2.21
C PRO A 54 -0.18 -11.39 2.93
N ASP A 55 -0.72 -10.96 4.08
CA ASP A 55 -1.69 -11.71 4.86
C ASP A 55 -3.16 -11.43 4.44
N LEU A 56 -3.37 -10.37 3.66
CA LEU A 56 -4.61 -10.16 2.92
C LEU A 56 -4.56 -11.17 1.76
N GLU A 57 -5.39 -12.21 1.83
CA GLU A 57 -5.33 -13.42 0.97
C GLU A 57 -4.94 -13.11 -0.49
N PRO A 58 -4.22 -14.01 -1.18
CA PRO A 58 -4.02 -13.85 -2.62
C PRO A 58 -5.42 -13.74 -3.24
N ILE A 59 -5.67 -12.62 -3.94
CA ILE A 59 -6.86 -12.46 -4.77
C ILE A 59 -6.88 -13.69 -5.69
N ARG A 60 -7.79 -14.63 -5.42
CA ARG A 60 -7.94 -15.88 -6.16
C ARG A 60 -8.53 -15.63 -7.54
#